data_AF-A0A966UN31-F1
#
_entry.id   AF-A0A966UN31-F1
#
_cell.length_a   1.000
_cell.length_b   1.000
_cell.length_c   1.000
_cell.angle_alpha   90.00
_cell.angle_beta   90.00
_cell.angle_gamma   90.00
#
_symmetry.space_group_name_H-M   'P 1'
#
loop_
_entity.id
_entity.type
_entity.pdbx_description
1 polymer ?
#
loop_
_entity_poly.entity_id
_entity_poly.type
_entity_poly.pdbx_seq_one_letter_code
_entity_poly.pdbx_strand_id
1 'polypeptide(L)'
;MAGIAGSTLCAELNRLANGGTYPAMTAYLDEQGAANKWAGTTGLATVGALNVKQGITDKKQYLDLWGVCNSLAGTTGKSAVDALRTL
;
A
#
# COMPACT_ATOMS: atom_id res chain seq x y z
N MET A 1 -12.55 -3.58 -4.72
CA MET A 1 -13.27 -4.41 -3.72
C MET A 1 -12.62 -4.11 -2.40
N ALA A 2 -13.37 -3.65 -1.40
CA ALA A 2 -12.79 -3.31 -0.10
C ALA A 2 -12.05 -4.49 0.53
N GLY A 3 -11.04 -4.19 1.35
CA GLY A 3 -10.29 -5.18 2.11
C GLY A 3 -11.09 -5.83 3.24
N ILE A 4 -10.56 -6.93 3.77
CA ILE A 4 -11.14 -7.73 4.85
C ILE A 4 -10.70 -7.15 6.20
N ALA A 5 -11.65 -6.93 7.11
CA ALA A 5 -11.34 -6.49 8.47
C ALA A 5 -10.42 -7.51 9.18
N GLY A 6 -9.35 -7.03 9.82
CA GLY A 6 -8.36 -7.87 10.51
C GLY A 6 -7.20 -8.38 9.64
N SER A 7 -7.20 -8.11 8.33
CA SER A 7 -6.05 -8.42 7.45
C SER A 7 -4.77 -7.69 7.87
N THR A 8 -3.59 -8.22 7.52
CA THR A 8 -2.33 -7.50 7.76
C THR A 8 -2.09 -6.43 6.68
N LEU A 9 -1.21 -5.46 6.96
CA LEU A 9 -0.78 -4.48 5.96
C LEU A 9 -0.18 -5.18 4.72
N CYS A 10 0.65 -6.20 4.93
CA CYS A 10 1.15 -7.07 3.86
C CYS A 10 0.04 -7.70 3.00
N ALA A 11 -1.02 -8.21 3.62
CA ALA A 11 -2.15 -8.78 2.88
C ALA A 11 -2.87 -7.73 2.04
N GLU A 12 -3.09 -6.52 2.57
CA GLU A 12 -3.70 -5.41 1.81
C GLU A 12 -2.83 -4.96 0.64
N LEU A 13 -1.51 -4.84 0.85
CA LEU A 13 -0.59 -4.48 -0.22
C LEU A 13 -0.59 -5.54 -1.33
N ASN A 14 -0.62 -6.83 -0.98
CA ASN A 14 -0.70 -7.92 -1.96
C ASN A 14 -2.04 -7.92 -2.70
N ARG A 15 -3.16 -7.64 -2.01
CA ARG A 15 -4.47 -7.46 -2.64
C ARG A 15 -4.44 -6.34 -3.67
N LEU A 16 -3.93 -5.16 -3.28
CA LEU A 16 -3.87 -3.97 -4.14
C LEU A 16 -2.90 -4.16 -5.32
N ALA A 17 -1.76 -4.80 -5.09
CA ALA A 17 -0.81 -5.19 -6.14
C ALA A 17 -1.38 -6.23 -7.11
N ASN A 18 -2.44 -6.94 -6.71
CA ASN A 18 -3.14 -7.96 -7.50
C ASN A 18 -4.52 -7.47 -7.98
N GLY A 19 -4.70 -6.16 -8.15
CA GLY A 19 -5.92 -5.61 -8.75
C GLY A 19 -7.14 -5.63 -7.84
N GLY A 20 -6.95 -5.76 -6.53
CA GLY A 20 -8.04 -5.71 -5.53
C GLY A 20 -8.50 -7.08 -5.01
N THR A 21 -7.84 -8.18 -5.38
CA THR A 21 -8.13 -9.54 -4.90
C THR A 21 -6.94 -10.13 -4.17
N TYR A 22 -7.15 -10.78 -3.02
CA TYR A 22 -6.07 -11.48 -2.32
C TYR A 22 -5.53 -12.64 -3.16
N PRO A 23 -4.23 -12.66 -3.48
CA PRO A 23 -3.64 -13.81 -4.15
C PRO A 23 -3.54 -15.02 -3.19
N ALA A 24 -3.20 -16.19 -3.71
CA ALA A 24 -2.82 -17.32 -2.86
C ALA A 24 -1.58 -16.96 -2.02
N MET A 25 -1.48 -17.49 -0.80
CA MET A 25 -0.34 -17.21 0.09
C MET A 25 1.01 -17.58 -0.53
N THR A 26 1.06 -18.59 -1.42
CA THR A 26 2.26 -18.97 -2.17
C THR A 26 2.73 -17.90 -3.16
N ALA A 27 1.87 -16.95 -3.51
CA ALA A 27 2.15 -15.82 -4.39
C ALA A 27 2.25 -14.49 -3.63
N TYR A 28 2.19 -14.51 -2.28
CA TYR A 28 2.41 -13.31 -1.49
C TYR A 28 3.85 -12.84 -1.62
N LEU A 29 3.99 -11.56 -1.90
CA LEU A 29 5.23 -10.82 -1.75
C LEU A 29 5.33 -10.34 -0.30
N ASP A 30 6.55 -10.00 0.12
CA ASP A 30 6.76 -9.19 1.31
C ASP A 30 6.14 -7.79 1.13
N GLU A 31 6.03 -7.02 2.21
CA GLU A 31 5.43 -5.67 2.16
C GLU A 31 6.14 -4.76 1.16
N GLN A 32 7.47 -4.84 1.10
CA GLN A 32 8.25 -4.05 0.17
C GLN A 32 7.96 -4.45 -1.28
N GLY A 33 8.01 -5.74 -1.61
CA GLY A 33 7.73 -6.25 -2.95
C GLY A 33 6.30 -5.95 -3.39
N ALA A 34 5.31 -6.13 -2.51
CA ALA A 34 3.92 -5.81 -2.79
C ALA A 34 3.70 -4.30 -3.04
N ALA A 35 4.29 -3.44 -2.22
CA ALA A 35 4.21 -1.98 -2.42
C ALA A 35 4.85 -1.55 -3.73
N ASN A 36 6.04 -2.08 -4.06
CA ASN A 36 6.72 -1.80 -5.32
C ASN A 36 5.89 -2.27 -6.53
N LYS A 37 5.31 -3.47 -6.46
CA LYS A 37 4.44 -4.02 -7.50
C LYS A 37 3.19 -3.17 -7.71
N TRP A 38 2.53 -2.74 -6.63
CA TRP A 38 1.36 -1.86 -6.73
C TRP A 38 1.72 -0.47 -7.27
N ALA A 39 2.90 0.04 -6.90
CA ALA A 39 3.45 1.31 -7.33
C ALA A 39 3.99 1.31 -8.77
N GLY A 40 4.26 0.15 -9.36
CA GLY A 40 5.01 0.07 -10.63
C GLY A 40 6.47 0.51 -10.48
N THR A 41 7.08 0.27 -9.32
CA THR A 41 8.46 0.64 -8.99
C THR A 41 9.31 -0.59 -8.65
N THR A 42 10.62 -0.41 -8.49
CA THR A 42 11.55 -1.49 -8.09
C THR A 42 12.60 -0.97 -7.11
N GLY A 43 12.90 -1.74 -6.07
CA GLY A 43 14.03 -1.47 -5.15
C GLY A 43 13.79 -0.33 -4.14
N LEU A 44 12.57 0.18 -4.03
CA LEU A 44 12.23 1.19 -3.02
C LEU A 44 11.79 0.54 -1.71
N ALA A 45 12.03 1.21 -0.58
CA ALA A 45 11.38 0.85 0.67
C ALA A 45 9.85 1.04 0.57
N THR A 46 9.09 0.32 1.40
CA THR A 46 7.61 0.33 1.38
C THR A 46 7.02 1.74 1.33
N VAL A 47 7.44 2.64 2.22
CA VAL A 47 6.96 4.04 2.26
C VAL A 47 7.32 4.81 1.00
N GLY A 48 8.52 4.59 0.44
CA GLY A 48 8.94 5.25 -0.79
C GLY A 48 8.11 4.80 -2.00
N ALA A 49 7.87 3.49 -2.14
CA ALA A 49 7.02 2.97 -3.20
C ALA A 49 5.59 3.52 -3.12
N LEU A 50 5.01 3.59 -1.91
CA LEU A 50 3.67 4.14 -1.70
C LEU A 50 3.58 5.64 -2.01
N ASN A 51 4.60 6.43 -1.68
CA ASN A 51 4.63 7.85 -2.01
C ASN A 51 4.70 8.05 -3.53
N VAL A 52 5.52 7.26 -4.22
CA VAL A 52 5.56 7.27 -5.70
C VAL A 52 4.22 6.85 -6.29
N LYS A 53 3.54 5.86 -5.72
CA LYS A 53 2.17 5.47 -6.12
C LYS A 53 1.17 6.62 -5.98
N GLN A 54 1.33 7.46 -4.95
CA GLN A 54 0.52 8.67 -4.74
C GLN A 54 0.93 9.83 -5.65
N GLY A 55 1.98 9.68 -6.46
CA GLY A 55 2.50 10.72 -7.34
C GLY A 55 3.53 11.65 -6.69
N ILE A 56 3.93 11.37 -5.44
CA ILE A 56 4.96 12.14 -4.73
C ILE A 56 6.32 11.53 -5.09
N THR A 57 7.09 12.24 -5.91
CA THR A 57 8.41 11.78 -6.40
C THR A 57 9.58 12.49 -5.74
N ASP A 58 9.40 13.71 -5.21
CA ASP A 58 10.40 14.37 -4.37
C ASP A 58 10.40 13.75 -2.96
N LYS A 59 11.53 13.14 -2.60
CA LYS A 59 11.73 12.50 -1.29
C LYS A 59 11.55 13.46 -0.12
N LYS A 60 11.78 14.77 -0.32
CA LYS A 60 11.57 15.79 0.73
C LYS A 60 10.09 15.97 1.08
N GLN A 61 9.19 15.58 0.19
CA GLN A 61 7.75 15.67 0.35
C GLN A 61 7.12 14.33 0.75
N TYR A 62 7.92 13.28 0.96
CA TYR A 62 7.38 11.97 1.31
C TYR A 62 6.64 12.05 2.64
N LEU A 63 5.41 11.57 2.59
CA LEU A 63 4.60 11.32 3.76
C LEU A 63 5.12 10.07 4.46
N ASP A 64 4.91 10.01 5.76
CA ASP A 64 5.07 8.80 6.53
C ASP A 64 4.03 7.73 6.12
N LEU A 65 4.18 6.51 6.64
CA LEU A 65 3.32 5.39 6.28
C LEU A 65 1.83 5.68 6.53
N TRP A 66 1.49 6.36 7.62
CA TRP A 66 0.08 6.69 7.90
C TRP A 66 -0.41 7.77 6.95
N GLY A 67 0.37 8.82 6.75
CA GLY A 67 0.04 9.91 5.83
C GLY A 67 -0.20 9.43 4.41
N VAL A 68 0.71 8.61 3.85
CA VAL A 68 0.60 8.16 2.46
C VAL A 68 -0.58 7.21 2.25
N CYS A 69 -0.83 6.27 3.17
CA CYS A 69 -1.96 5.35 3.06
C CYS A 69 -3.32 6.07 3.14
N ASN A 70 -3.44 7.06 4.05
CA ASN A 70 -4.65 7.88 4.14
C ASN A 70 -4.83 8.75 2.89
N SER A 71 -3.74 9.31 2.35
CA SER A 71 -3.78 10.11 1.12
C SER A 71 -4.22 9.27 -0.09
N LEU A 72 -3.67 8.05 -0.25
CA LEU A 72 -4.07 7.09 -1.29
C LEU A 72 -5.55 6.70 -1.18
N ALA A 73 -6.03 6.49 0.05
CA ALA A 73 -7.39 6.04 0.34
C ALA A 73 -8.44 7.15 0.38
N GLY A 74 -8.03 8.43 0.38
CA GLY A 74 -8.92 9.56 0.60
C GLY A 74 -9.51 9.59 2.02
N THR A 75 -8.79 9.10 3.03
CA THR A 75 -9.24 9.04 4.43
C THR A 75 -8.39 9.95 5.33
N THR A 76 -8.83 10.15 6.58
CA THR A 76 -8.08 10.90 7.60
C THR A 76 -8.13 10.16 8.93
N GLY A 77 -6.99 10.10 9.64
CA GLY A 77 -6.91 9.58 11.00
C GLY A 77 -7.05 8.06 11.14
N LYS A 78 -7.04 7.31 10.04
CA LYS A 78 -7.04 5.84 10.07
C LYS A 78 -5.62 5.29 10.21
N SER A 79 -5.50 4.10 10.80
CA SER A 79 -4.26 3.32 10.68
C SER A 79 -3.97 3.04 9.19
N ALA A 80 -2.70 2.82 8.85
CA ALA A 80 -2.33 2.55 7.45
C ALA A 80 -3.12 1.38 6.83
N VAL A 81 -3.31 0.29 7.58
CA VAL A 81 -4.07 -0.87 7.08
C VAL A 81 -5.56 -0.57 6.95
N ASP A 82 -6.15 0.18 7.90
CA ASP A 82 -7.57 0.55 7.81
C ASP A 82 -7.86 1.50 6.67
N ALA A 83 -6.93 2.40 6.36
CA ALA A 83 -7.03 3.26 5.18
C ALA A 83 -6.98 2.42 3.90
N LEU A 84 -5.98 1.56 3.73
CA LEU A 84 -5.85 0.75 2.51
C LEU A 84 -7.01 -0.22 2.28
N ARG A 85 -7.70 -0.68 3.34
CA ARG A 85 -8.91 -1.52 3.20
C ARG A 85 -10.07 -0.79 2.52
N THR A 86 -10.09 0.55 2.48
CA THR A 86 -11.20 1.28 1.85
C THR A 86 -11.08 1.38 0.33
N LEU A 87 -9.93 0.98 -0.25
CA LEU A 87 -9.65 0.89 -1.69
C LEU A 87 -10.16 -0.45 -2.27
#